data_AF-A0A959VS86-F1
#
_entry.id   AF-A0A959VS86-F1
#
_cell.length_a   1.000
_cell.length_b   1.000
_cell.length_c   1.000
_cell.angle_alpha   90.00
_cell.angle_beta   90.00
_cell.angle_gamma   90.00
#
_symmetry.space_group_name_H-M   'P 1'
#
loop_
_entity.id
_entity.type
_entity.pdbx_description
1 polymer ?
#
loop_
_entity_poly.entity_id
_entity_poly.type
_entity_poly.pdbx_seq_one_letter_code
_entity_poly.pdbx_strand_id
1 'polypeptide(L)'
;RRRQYDALAVRVIAITTLAVAAAFGLSACGFGEEGITVSKDSPDYEGAQLFAANCAGCHTLTPAGGLGTGNRGTRTQGPNLDQRTETYESALHAIQNGGFSGAIMPQNIVVGEEAEKVANFVADYAGSDAGEAGAEAYSQEEDASSEQDKPTNEK
;
A
#
# COMPACT_ATOMS: atom_id res chain seq x y z
N ARG A 1 -30.69 25.10 53.89
CA ARG A 1 -31.32 24.55 52.67
C ARG A 1 -30.21 23.91 51.84
N ARG A 2 -30.09 22.58 51.84
CA ARG A 2 -29.04 21.86 51.11
C ARG A 2 -29.47 21.72 49.65
N ARG A 3 -28.69 22.29 48.73
CA ARG A 3 -28.87 22.23 47.28
C ARG A 3 -28.69 20.77 46.87
N GLN A 4 -29.79 20.08 46.61
CA GLN A 4 -29.73 18.73 46.09
C GLN A 4 -29.27 18.84 44.65
N TYR A 5 -28.04 18.42 44.40
CA TYR A 5 -27.55 18.25 43.05
C TYR A 5 -28.33 17.07 42.48
N ASP A 6 -29.17 17.34 41.48
CA ASP A 6 -29.91 16.31 40.76
C ASP A 6 -28.91 15.34 40.12
N ALA A 7 -28.68 14.22 40.80
CA ALA A 7 -27.77 13.18 40.37
C ALA A 7 -28.16 12.63 38.99
N LEU A 8 -29.43 12.80 38.59
CA LEU A 8 -29.94 12.50 37.26
C LEU A 8 -29.41 13.47 36.20
N ALA A 9 -29.38 14.78 36.48
CA ALA A 9 -28.85 15.77 35.55
C ALA A 9 -27.32 15.60 35.34
N VAL A 10 -26.59 15.28 36.42
CA VAL A 10 -25.14 15.02 36.35
C VAL A 10 -24.83 13.74 35.58
N ARG A 11 -25.65 12.69 35.74
CA ARG A 11 -25.49 11.42 35.01
C ARG A 11 -25.82 11.54 33.53
N VAL A 12 -26.86 12.28 33.15
CA VAL A 12 -27.23 12.48 31.74
C VAL A 12 -26.15 13.28 31.01
N ILE A 13 -25.61 14.34 31.63
CA ILE A 13 -24.51 15.13 31.04
C ILE A 13 -23.27 14.25 30.82
N ALA A 14 -22.86 13.47 31.82
CA ALA A 14 -21.70 12.58 31.73
C ALA A 14 -21.85 11.49 30.65
N ILE A 15 -23.06 10.95 30.46
CA ILE A 15 -23.34 9.94 29.44
C ILE A 15 -23.35 10.56 28.03
N THR A 16 -23.89 11.76 27.86
CA THR A 16 -23.90 12.44 26.55
C THR A 16 -22.50 12.86 26.09
N THR A 17 -21.61 13.25 27.00
CA THR A 17 -20.22 13.59 26.64
C THR A 17 -19.39 12.37 26.24
N LEU A 18 -19.72 11.18 26.76
CA LEU A 18 -19.02 9.94 26.39
C LEU A 18 -19.42 9.44 25.00
N ALA A 19 -20.66 9.70 24.57
CA ALA A 19 -21.18 9.28 23.27
C ALA A 19 -20.61 10.09 22.08
N VAL A 20 -20.25 11.36 22.29
CA VAL A 20 -19.68 12.21 21.22
C VAL A 20 -18.20 11.90 20.96
N ALA A 21 -17.47 11.37 21.94
CA ALA A 21 -16.06 10.99 21.78
C ALA A 21 -15.85 9.72 20.92
N ALA A 22 -16.88 8.89 20.73
CA ALA A 22 -16.81 7.65 19.97
C ALA A 22 -16.94 7.85 18.44
N ALA A 23 -17.30 9.04 17.96
CA ALA A 23 -17.59 9.28 16.54
C ALA A 23 -16.36 9.70 15.69
N PHE A 24 -15.21 9.98 16.31
CA PHE A 24 -14.00 10.42 15.60
C PHE A 24 -12.89 9.35 15.49
N GLY A 25 -13.19 8.11 15.88
CA GLY A 25 -12.22 7.02 15.99
C GLY A 25 -12.20 6.02 14.84
N LEU A 26 -12.59 6.41 13.62
CA LEU A 26 -12.26 5.63 12.41
C LEU A 26 -10.90 6.12 11.89
N SER A 27 -9.86 5.89 12.69
CA SER A 27 -8.48 5.98 12.22
C SER A 27 -8.33 4.97 11.09
N ALA A 28 -8.08 5.50 9.89
CA ALA A 28 -7.79 4.78 8.68
C ALA A 28 -6.84 3.60 8.95
N CYS A 29 -7.12 2.44 8.35
CA CYS A 29 -6.06 1.49 8.05
C CYS A 29 -5.13 2.18 7.05
N GLY A 30 -4.15 2.93 7.55
CA GLY A 30 -3.09 3.52 6.75
C GLY A 30 -2.23 2.40 6.20
N PHE A 31 -2.52 1.99 4.97
CA PHE A 31 -1.65 1.16 4.16
C PHE A 31 -1.65 1.88 2.82
N GLY A 32 -0.64 2.71 2.52
CA GLY A 32 -0.65 3.35 1.21
C GLY A 32 0.25 4.52 0.91
N GLU A 33 0.98 5.12 1.86
CA GLU A 33 1.95 6.18 1.51
C GLU A 33 3.40 5.84 1.86
N GLU A 34 3.61 4.90 2.78
CA GLU A 34 4.96 4.46 3.17
C GLU A 34 5.62 3.78 1.97
N GLY A 35 6.63 4.43 1.39
CA GLY A 35 7.38 3.93 0.24
C GLY A 35 6.96 4.46 -1.13
N ILE A 36 5.93 5.31 -1.23
CA ILE A 36 5.65 6.02 -2.49
C ILE A 36 6.72 7.11 -2.69
N THR A 37 7.47 7.02 -3.78
CA THR A 37 8.54 7.99 -4.12
C THR A 37 8.06 9.07 -5.10
N VAL A 38 6.87 8.90 -5.69
CA VAL A 38 6.22 9.91 -6.53
C VAL A 38 5.87 11.14 -5.69
N SER A 39 6.19 12.34 -6.19
CA SER A 39 5.85 13.61 -5.53
C SER A 39 4.33 13.77 -5.37
N LYS A 40 3.90 14.28 -4.20
CA LYS A 40 2.48 14.57 -3.91
C LYS A 40 1.83 15.57 -4.89
N ASP A 41 2.63 16.43 -5.51
CA ASP A 41 2.17 17.42 -6.49
C ASP A 41 2.12 16.85 -7.93
N SER A 42 2.58 15.61 -8.14
CA SER A 42 2.52 14.95 -9.45
C SER A 42 1.08 14.55 -9.81
N PRO A 43 0.65 14.68 -11.08
CA PRO A 43 -0.61 14.10 -11.52
C PRO A 43 -0.69 12.58 -11.31
N ASP A 44 0.45 11.89 -11.21
CA ASP A 44 0.50 10.43 -11.08
C ASP A 44 0.40 9.95 -9.63
N TYR A 45 0.45 10.88 -8.66
CA TYR A 45 0.51 10.53 -7.25
C TYR A 45 -0.72 9.74 -6.78
N GLU A 46 -1.90 10.09 -7.29
CA GLU A 46 -3.12 9.33 -7.00
C GLU A 46 -3.07 7.93 -7.60
N GLY A 47 -2.53 7.76 -8.81
CA GLY A 47 -2.30 6.46 -9.43
C GLY A 47 -1.33 5.60 -8.63
N ALA A 48 -0.27 6.20 -8.08
CA ALA A 48 0.67 5.52 -7.19
C ALA A 48 0.02 5.05 -5.89
N GLN A 49 -0.81 5.88 -5.26
CA GLN A 49 -1.57 5.49 -4.05
C GLN A 49 -2.55 4.35 -4.33
N LEU A 50 -3.28 4.43 -5.44
CA LEU A 50 -4.19 3.37 -5.86
C LEU A 50 -3.44 2.06 -6.13
N PHE A 51 -2.27 2.13 -6.77
CA PHE A 51 -1.41 0.96 -6.97
C PHE A 51 -0.92 0.37 -5.63
N ALA A 52 -0.42 1.21 -4.72
CA ALA A 52 0.06 0.79 -3.41
C ALA A 52 -1.03 0.06 -2.61
N ALA A 53 -2.26 0.59 -2.62
CA ALA A 53 -3.38 0.02 -1.89
C ALA A 53 -3.91 -1.30 -2.50
N ASN A 54 -3.80 -1.48 -3.82
CA ASN A 54 -4.55 -2.53 -4.54
C ASN A 54 -3.68 -3.55 -5.29
N CYS A 55 -2.43 -3.20 -5.62
CA CYS A 55 -1.60 -3.96 -6.57
C CYS A 55 -0.24 -4.37 -5.98
N ALA A 56 0.31 -3.57 -5.05
CA ALA A 56 1.64 -3.75 -4.45
C ALA A 56 1.86 -5.11 -3.76
N GLY A 57 0.79 -5.75 -3.28
CA GLY A 57 0.89 -7.06 -2.63
C GLY A 57 1.31 -8.20 -3.58
N CYS A 58 1.08 -8.04 -4.89
CA CYS A 58 1.42 -9.05 -5.90
C CYS A 58 2.50 -8.57 -6.87
N HIS A 59 2.57 -7.27 -7.14
CA HIS A 59 3.47 -6.69 -8.13
C HIS A 59 4.61 -5.91 -7.48
N THR A 60 5.81 -6.04 -8.06
CA THR A 60 6.91 -5.10 -7.79
C THR A 60 6.71 -3.87 -8.66
N LEU A 61 6.68 -2.68 -8.06
CA LEU A 61 6.77 -1.40 -8.76
C LEU A 61 7.26 -0.37 -7.74
N THR A 62 8.56 -0.11 -7.77
CA THR A 62 9.26 0.66 -6.74
C THR A 62 8.68 2.06 -6.50
N PRO A 63 8.24 2.82 -7.53
CA PRO A 63 7.71 4.17 -7.31
C PRO A 63 6.43 4.25 -6.46
N ALA A 64 5.69 3.13 -6.35
CA ALA A 64 4.53 3.01 -5.47
C ALA A 64 4.80 2.16 -4.20
N GLY A 65 6.07 1.91 -3.87
CA GLY A 65 6.43 1.04 -2.74
C GLY A 65 6.00 -0.42 -2.95
N GLY A 66 5.80 -0.85 -4.19
CA GLY A 66 5.36 -2.21 -4.51
C GLY A 66 6.48 -3.22 -4.31
N LEU A 67 6.33 -4.10 -3.31
CA LEU A 67 7.33 -5.12 -2.93
C LEU A 67 6.89 -6.55 -3.26
N GLY A 68 5.92 -6.75 -4.17
CA GLY A 68 5.64 -8.08 -4.71
C GLY A 68 6.94 -8.75 -5.19
N THR A 69 7.04 -10.07 -5.17
CA THR A 69 8.34 -10.73 -5.41
C THR A 69 8.77 -10.73 -6.88
N GLY A 70 7.84 -10.46 -7.80
CA GLY A 70 8.11 -10.51 -9.23
C GLY A 70 8.51 -11.91 -9.76
N ASN A 71 8.44 -12.93 -8.89
CA ASN A 71 8.98 -14.25 -9.16
C ASN A 71 8.07 -15.01 -10.13
N ARG A 72 8.53 -15.15 -11.38
CA ARG A 72 7.79 -15.86 -12.44
C ARG A 72 7.56 -17.35 -12.14
N GLY A 73 8.30 -17.95 -11.21
CA GLY A 73 8.10 -19.33 -10.75
C GLY A 73 7.03 -19.47 -9.67
N THR A 74 6.61 -18.38 -9.02
CA THR A 74 5.55 -18.38 -8.02
C THR A 74 4.23 -18.05 -8.69
N ARG A 75 3.35 -19.05 -8.81
CA ARG A 75 2.07 -18.91 -9.53
C ARG A 75 1.15 -17.83 -8.97
N THR A 76 1.28 -17.49 -7.69
CA THR A 76 0.42 -16.52 -6.99
C THR A 76 0.97 -15.10 -6.95
N GLN A 77 2.03 -14.80 -7.73
CA GLN A 77 2.66 -13.49 -7.76
C GLN A 77 2.48 -12.80 -9.12
N GLY A 78 2.42 -11.47 -9.08
CA GLY A 78 2.43 -10.63 -10.26
C GLY A 78 3.84 -10.46 -10.82
N PRO A 79 3.98 -10.11 -12.11
CA PRO A 79 5.27 -9.72 -12.68
C PRO A 79 5.88 -8.51 -11.98
N ASN A 80 7.21 -8.48 -11.92
CA ASN A 80 7.98 -7.28 -11.59
C ASN A 80 7.80 -6.25 -12.71
N LEU A 81 7.19 -5.11 -12.39
CA LEU A 81 6.93 -4.02 -13.32
C LEU A 81 8.10 -3.04 -13.43
N ASP A 82 9.06 -3.03 -12.50
CA ASP A 82 10.31 -2.27 -12.67
C ASP A 82 11.16 -2.86 -13.82
N GLN A 83 11.06 -4.17 -14.07
CA GLN A 83 11.87 -4.87 -15.08
C GLN A 83 11.21 -4.99 -16.45
N ARG A 84 10.02 -4.42 -16.65
CA ARG A 84 9.32 -4.50 -17.93
C ARG A 84 8.50 -3.24 -18.15
N THR A 85 8.55 -2.71 -19.36
CA THR A 85 7.65 -1.63 -19.74
C THR A 85 6.25 -2.18 -19.96
N GLU A 86 5.26 -1.39 -19.58
CA GLU A 86 3.86 -1.65 -19.87
C GLU A 86 3.27 -0.41 -20.53
N THR A 87 2.25 -0.61 -21.35
CA THR A 87 1.49 0.49 -21.95
C THR A 87 0.23 0.74 -21.14
N TYR A 88 -0.33 1.95 -21.26
CA TYR A 88 -1.63 2.26 -20.67
C TYR A 88 -2.70 1.22 -21.02
N GLU A 89 -2.83 0.88 -22.31
CA GLU A 89 -3.82 -0.08 -22.79
C GLU A 89 -3.59 -1.49 -22.24
N SER A 90 -2.33 -1.93 -22.13
CA SER A 90 -2.00 -3.25 -21.56
C SER A 90 -2.31 -3.31 -20.06
N ALA A 91 -1.96 -2.27 -19.32
CA ALA A 91 -2.26 -2.15 -17.90
C ALA A 91 -3.77 -2.09 -17.63
N LEU A 92 -4.49 -1.24 -18.37
CA LEU A 92 -5.94 -1.10 -18.24
C LEU A 92 -6.66 -2.41 -18.57
N HIS A 93 -6.26 -3.09 -19.66
CA HIS A 93 -6.79 -4.39 -20.02
C HIS A 93 -6.57 -5.41 -18.89
N ALA A 94 -5.35 -5.47 -18.33
CA ALA A 94 -5.04 -6.38 -17.25
C ALA A 94 -5.88 -6.10 -15.98
N ILE A 95 -6.04 -4.83 -15.61
CA ILE A 95 -6.87 -4.43 -14.45
C ILE A 95 -8.32 -4.87 -14.66
N GLN A 96 -8.88 -4.69 -15.86
CA GLN A 96 -10.27 -5.00 -16.16
C GLN A 96 -10.56 -6.50 -16.29
N ASN A 97 -9.57 -7.30 -16.74
CA ASN A 97 -9.79 -8.70 -17.14
C ASN A 97 -9.05 -9.73 -16.27
N GLY A 98 -8.32 -9.28 -15.25
CA GLY A 98 -7.56 -10.19 -14.37
C GLY A 98 -6.24 -10.65 -14.99
N GLY A 99 -5.53 -9.71 -15.59
CA GLY A 99 -4.35 -9.98 -16.40
C GLY A 99 -4.70 -10.62 -17.74
N PHE A 100 -3.68 -10.91 -18.55
CA PHE A 100 -3.86 -11.48 -19.89
C PHE A 100 -4.37 -12.94 -19.91
N SER A 101 -4.43 -13.60 -18.75
CA SER A 101 -4.94 -14.97 -18.62
C SER A 101 -6.23 -15.06 -17.80
N GLY A 102 -6.59 -14.03 -17.01
CA GLY A 102 -7.71 -14.07 -16.07
C GLY A 102 -7.54 -15.05 -14.90
N ALA A 103 -6.38 -15.71 -14.77
CA ALA A 103 -6.25 -16.90 -13.93
C ALA A 103 -5.80 -16.62 -12.48
N ILE A 104 -5.03 -15.56 -12.25
CA ILE A 104 -4.37 -15.27 -10.96
C ILE A 104 -4.62 -13.84 -10.52
N MET A 105 -4.38 -12.87 -11.41
CA MET A 105 -4.69 -11.48 -11.14
C MET A 105 -6.22 -11.33 -11.09
N PRO A 106 -6.80 -10.79 -10.02
CA PRO A 106 -8.23 -10.52 -9.98
C PRO A 106 -8.63 -9.47 -11.01
N GLN A 107 -9.84 -9.58 -11.55
CA GLN A 107 -10.42 -8.57 -12.45
C GLN A 107 -11.08 -7.44 -11.66
N ASN A 108 -11.13 -6.24 -12.25
CA ASN A 108 -11.86 -5.07 -11.73
C ASN A 108 -11.50 -4.73 -10.27
N ILE A 109 -10.21 -4.83 -9.91
CA ILE A 109 -9.70 -4.46 -8.59
C ILE A 109 -9.96 -2.97 -8.31
N VAL A 110 -9.77 -2.15 -9.33
CA VAL A 110 -10.22 -0.75 -9.42
C VAL A 110 -10.99 -0.59 -10.75
N VAL A 111 -11.85 0.42 -10.84
CA VAL A 111 -12.75 0.63 -12.00
C VAL A 111 -12.88 2.10 -12.36
N GLY A 112 -13.33 2.37 -13.59
CA GLY A 112 -13.55 3.74 -14.08
C GLY A 112 -12.26 4.57 -14.00
N GLU A 113 -12.39 5.81 -13.52
CA GLU A 113 -11.29 6.76 -13.42
C GLU A 113 -10.11 6.24 -12.57
N GLU A 114 -10.37 5.47 -11.53
CA GLU A 114 -9.30 4.87 -10.71
C GLU A 114 -8.47 3.87 -11.51
N ALA A 115 -9.10 3.07 -12.38
CA ALA A 115 -8.40 2.14 -13.26
C ALA A 115 -7.55 2.88 -14.30
N GLU A 116 -8.05 4.00 -14.82
CA GLU A 116 -7.30 4.85 -15.76
C GLU A 116 -6.07 5.48 -15.07
N LYS A 117 -6.22 5.97 -13.83
CA LYS A 117 -5.11 6.52 -13.03
C LYS A 117 -4.03 5.48 -12.75
N VAL A 118 -4.41 4.27 -12.34
CA VAL A 118 -3.45 3.18 -12.13
C VAL A 118 -2.79 2.78 -13.45
N ALA A 119 -3.54 2.68 -14.54
CA ALA A 119 -2.99 2.32 -15.84
C ALA A 119 -1.99 3.35 -16.38
N ASN A 120 -2.26 4.65 -16.22
CA ASN A 120 -1.33 5.72 -16.57
C ASN A 120 -0.07 5.65 -15.71
N PHE A 121 -0.23 5.54 -14.39
CA PHE A 121 0.91 5.38 -13.48
C PHE A 121 1.77 4.16 -13.83
N VAL A 122 1.17 3.01 -14.12
CA VAL A 122 1.93 1.83 -14.55
C VAL A 122 2.65 2.10 -15.88
N ALA A 123 2.02 2.78 -16.84
CA ALA A 123 2.63 3.08 -18.12
C ALA A 123 3.85 4.01 -18.00
N ASP A 124 3.78 5.00 -17.10
CA ASP A 124 4.82 6.01 -16.95
C ASP A 124 6.02 5.53 -16.12
N TYR A 125 5.79 4.59 -15.19
CA TYR A 125 6.81 4.14 -14.23
C TYR A 125 7.27 2.70 -14.44
N ALA A 126 6.55 1.86 -15.18
CA ALA A 126 7.01 0.50 -15.47
C ALA A 126 8.20 0.49 -16.42
N GLY A 127 9.17 -0.39 -16.16
CA GLY A 127 10.42 -0.47 -16.91
C GLY A 127 11.36 0.71 -16.64
N SER A 128 11.03 1.61 -15.72
CA SER A 128 12.01 2.52 -15.17
C SER A 128 12.94 1.70 -14.26
N ASP A 129 14.25 1.77 -14.50
CA ASP A 129 15.25 1.35 -13.51
C ASP A 129 15.14 2.31 -12.31
N ALA A 130 14.06 2.19 -11.51
CA ALA A 130 13.79 3.00 -10.33
C ALA A 130 14.71 2.62 -9.15
N GLY A 131 15.97 2.30 -9.46
CA GLY A 131 16.99 1.78 -8.57
C GLY A 131 18.06 2.80 -8.12
N GLU A 132 17.94 4.08 -8.46
CA GLU A 132 18.89 5.14 -7.99
C GLU A 132 18.18 6.28 -7.23
N ALA A 133 16.98 6.03 -6.70
CA ALA A 133 16.34 6.94 -5.73
C ALA A 133 15.66 6.19 -4.58
N GLY A 134 15.25 4.93 -4.80
CA GLY A 134 14.64 4.06 -3.78
C GLY A 134 15.60 3.05 -3.14
N ALA A 135 16.73 2.73 -3.77
CA ALA A 135 17.66 1.70 -3.29
C ALA A 135 18.54 2.17 -2.11
N GLU A 136 18.92 3.45 -2.07
CA GLU A 136 19.64 4.06 -0.94
C GLU A 136 18.79 4.24 0.32
N ALA A 137 17.46 4.18 0.24
CA ALA A 137 16.57 4.23 1.40
C ALA A 137 16.39 2.86 2.07
N TYR A 138 16.48 1.76 1.31
CA TYR A 138 16.26 0.39 1.82
C TYR A 138 17.53 -0.30 2.37
N SER A 139 18.71 0.27 2.16
CA SER A 139 19.98 -0.35 2.59
C SER A 139 20.44 -0.02 4.01
N GLN A 140 19.70 0.82 4.77
CA GLN A 140 20.13 1.26 6.11
C GLN A 140 19.37 0.68 7.31
N GLU A 141 18.32 -0.15 7.12
CA GLU A 141 17.53 -0.66 8.26
C GLU A 141 17.57 -2.19 8.49
N GLU A 142 18.25 -2.98 7.65
CA GLU A 142 18.33 -4.45 7.81
C GLU A 142 19.75 -5.04 8.00
N ASP A 143 20.70 -4.28 8.56
CA ASP A 143 21.99 -4.86 9.05
C ASP A 143 22.20 -4.65 10.56
N ALA A 144 21.13 -4.87 11.33
CA ALA A 144 21.21 -5.00 12.80
C ALA A 144 20.69 -6.37 13.25
N SER A 145 21.20 -7.43 12.63
CA SER A 145 21.00 -8.80 13.13
C SER A 145 22.14 -9.72 12.69
N SER A 146 23.30 -9.58 13.31
CA SER A 146 24.14 -10.76 13.57
C SER A 146 24.95 -10.57 14.85
N GLU A 147 24.65 -11.40 15.86
CA GLU A 147 25.65 -12.15 16.64
C GLU A 147 24.96 -12.86 17.82
N GLN A 148 24.31 -13.99 17.53
CA GLN A 148 23.91 -14.95 18.56
C GLN A 148 23.51 -16.32 17.96
N ASP A 149 24.40 -16.92 17.17
CA ASP A 149 24.54 -18.38 17.21
C ASP A 149 25.92 -18.79 16.68
N LYS A 150 26.92 -18.73 17.55
CA LYS A 150 28.20 -19.38 17.32
C LYS A 150 28.10 -20.79 17.93
N PRO A 151 28.17 -21.88 17.15
CA PRO A 151 28.32 -23.19 17.76
C PRO A 151 29.71 -23.26 18.41
N THR A 152 29.73 -23.27 19.73
CA THR A 152 30.91 -23.54 20.54
C THR A 152 31.30 -25.02 20.43
N ASN A 153 32.26 -25.27 19.55
CA ASN A 153 33.41 -26.17 19.63
C ASN A 153 33.39 -27.52 20.41
N GLU A 154 34.04 -28.49 19.78
CA GLU A 154 34.86 -29.59 20.34
C GLU A 154 34.19 -30.75 21.12
N LYS A 155 34.26 -31.95 20.53
CA LYS A 155 35.16 -33.05 20.97
C LYS A 155 35.30 -34.14 19.91
#